data_AF-A0A2N5K6K4-F1
#
_entry.id   AF-A0A2N5K6K4-F1
#
_cell.length_a   1.000
_cell.length_b   1.000
_cell.length_c   1.000
_cell.angle_alpha   90.00
_cell.angle_beta   90.00
_cell.angle_gamma   90.00
#
_symmetry.space_group_name_H-M   'P 1'
#
loop_
_entity.id
_entity.type
_entity.pdbx_description
1 polymer ?
#
loop_
_entity_poly.entity_id
_entity_poly.type
_entity_poly.pdbx_seq_one_letter_code
_entity_poly.pdbx_strand_id
1 'polypeptide(L)'
;MNEVIAAFDAGDLERASELEVQIWVDGRKRSPYQVPAAIRDRVRAMNLIALRSDAANLGGINQPLEPPAVGRLGELQVPTLVIVGALDEPGVIEAGETMARTIPEARKIVIAGTAHMPNMERPDEFNRVVLEFLREVEESNTHL
;
A
#
# COMPACT_ATOMS: atom_id res chain seq x y z
N MET A 1 14.83 1.38 -6.64
CA MET A 1 15.24 1.72 -5.27
C MET A 1 16.58 2.45 -5.22
N ASN A 2 17.65 1.93 -5.87
CA ASN A 2 19.00 2.55 -5.78
C ASN A 2 19.02 4.05 -6.13
N GLU A 3 18.29 4.48 -7.15
CA GLU A 3 18.20 5.91 -7.51
C GLU A 3 17.45 6.76 -6.48
N VAL A 4 16.44 6.18 -5.80
CA VAL A 4 15.70 6.87 -4.72
C VAL A 4 16.66 7.14 -3.57
N ILE A 5 17.40 6.11 -3.15
CA ILE A 5 18.39 6.20 -2.07
C ILE A 5 19.47 7.23 -2.42
N ALA A 6 20.02 7.17 -3.64
CA ALA A 6 21.03 8.12 -4.08
C ALA A 6 20.54 9.58 -4.09
N ALA A 7 19.29 9.82 -4.52
CA ALA A 7 18.69 11.16 -4.48
C ALA A 7 18.48 11.64 -3.03
N PHE A 8 18.00 10.75 -2.16
CA PHE A 8 17.82 11.05 -0.74
C PHE A 8 19.13 11.38 -0.03
N ASP A 9 20.17 10.55 -0.21
CA ASP A 9 21.50 10.74 0.37
C ASP A 9 22.17 12.04 -0.12
N ALA A 10 21.84 12.48 -1.34
CA ALA A 10 22.27 13.77 -1.89
C ALA A 10 21.44 14.97 -1.39
N GLY A 11 20.40 14.75 -0.59
CA GLY A 11 19.48 15.77 -0.09
C GLY A 11 18.44 16.24 -1.12
N ASP A 12 18.36 15.60 -2.29
CA ASP A 12 17.38 15.92 -3.34
C ASP A 12 16.05 15.18 -3.10
N LEU A 13 15.31 15.66 -2.09
CA LEU A 13 14.04 15.08 -1.67
C LEU A 13 12.96 15.18 -2.75
N GLU A 14 13.02 16.20 -3.61
CA GLU A 14 12.08 16.38 -4.73
C GLU A 14 12.27 15.29 -5.79
N ARG A 15 13.53 14.94 -6.09
CA ARG A 15 13.85 13.83 -6.99
C ARG A 15 13.55 12.48 -6.35
N ALA A 16 13.89 12.29 -5.07
CA ALA A 16 13.54 11.07 -4.35
C ALA A 16 12.03 10.83 -4.36
N SER A 17 11.23 11.86 -4.06
CA SER A 17 9.78 11.78 -4.07
C SER A 17 9.20 11.47 -5.45
N GLU A 18 9.71 12.10 -6.51
CA GLU A 18 9.26 11.81 -7.88
C GLU A 18 9.54 10.36 -8.27
N LEU A 19 10.72 9.82 -7.94
CA LEU A 19 11.05 8.43 -8.19
C LEU A 19 10.14 7.46 -7.42
N GLU A 20 9.80 7.78 -6.17
CA GLU A 20 8.86 6.98 -5.39
C GLU A 20 7.43 7.05 -5.93
N VAL A 21 6.96 8.22 -6.39
CA VAL A 21 5.66 8.33 -7.07
C VAL A 21 5.64 7.49 -8.34
N GLN A 22 6.72 7.44 -9.10
CA GLN A 22 6.82 6.56 -10.28
C GLN A 22 6.77 5.07 -9.91
N ILE A 23 7.40 4.68 -8.80
CA ILE A 23 7.41 3.29 -8.34
C ILE A 23 6.04 2.88 -7.82
N TRP A 24 5.45 3.68 -6.93
CA TRP A 24 4.29 3.30 -6.13
C TRP A 24 2.96 3.75 -6.74
N VAL A 25 2.90 4.94 -7.34
CA VAL A 25 1.65 5.49 -7.88
C VAL A 25 1.49 5.13 -9.34
N ASP A 26 2.50 5.38 -10.18
CA ASP A 26 2.42 4.98 -11.59
C ASP A 26 2.48 3.45 -11.70
N GLY A 27 3.42 2.84 -10.98
CA GLY A 27 3.72 1.43 -11.10
C GLY A 27 4.50 1.14 -12.39
N ARG A 28 5.21 0.02 -12.40
CA ARG A 28 6.15 -0.35 -13.48
C ARG A 28 5.53 -0.47 -14.88
N LYS A 29 4.20 -0.57 -14.96
CA LYS A 29 3.45 -0.84 -16.19
C LYS A 29 2.75 0.39 -16.77
N ARG A 30 2.87 1.57 -16.15
CA ARG A 30 2.25 2.80 -16.61
C ARG A 30 3.25 3.95 -16.65
N SER A 31 2.97 4.90 -17.51
CA SER A 31 3.65 6.21 -17.51
C SER A 31 2.92 7.21 -16.61
N PRO A 32 3.58 8.28 -16.15
CA PRO A 32 2.96 9.35 -15.37
C PRO A 32 1.68 9.94 -15.98
N TYR A 33 1.58 9.96 -17.31
CA TYR A 33 0.43 10.52 -18.03
C TYR A 33 -0.81 9.61 -18.03
N GLN A 34 -0.65 8.36 -17.61
CA GLN A 34 -1.75 7.40 -17.49
C GLN A 34 -2.36 7.39 -16.08
N VAL A 35 -1.87 8.25 -15.18
CA VAL A 35 -2.40 8.45 -13.84
C VAL A 35 -2.90 9.89 -13.72
N PRO A 36 -4.07 10.13 -13.08
CA PRO A 36 -4.53 11.49 -12.83
C PRO A 36 -3.49 12.32 -12.08
N ALA A 37 -3.11 13.48 -12.64
CA ALA A 37 -2.09 14.36 -12.07
C ALA A 37 -2.39 14.75 -10.61
N ALA A 38 -3.66 15.00 -10.28
CA ALA A 38 -4.08 15.33 -8.92
C ALA A 38 -3.73 14.23 -7.88
N ILE A 39 -3.75 12.95 -8.28
CA ILE A 39 -3.36 11.85 -7.39
C ILE A 39 -1.84 11.89 -7.17
N ARG A 40 -1.07 12.01 -8.26
CA ARG A 40 0.39 12.12 -8.19
C ARG A 40 0.82 13.30 -7.32
N ASP A 41 0.23 14.48 -7.54
CA ASP A 41 0.54 15.70 -6.79
C ASP A 41 0.22 15.53 -5.30
N ARG A 42 -0.92 14.89 -4.99
CA ARG A 42 -1.32 14.64 -3.60
C ARG A 42 -0.37 13.68 -2.90
N VAL A 43 0.00 12.58 -3.55
CA VAL A 43 0.93 11.59 -2.98
C VAL A 43 2.33 12.20 -2.86
N ARG A 44 2.80 12.95 -3.86
CA ARG A 44 4.07 13.68 -3.81
C ARG A 44 4.14 14.63 -2.62
N ALA A 45 3.09 15.42 -2.41
CA ALA A 45 3.00 16.35 -1.28
C ALA A 45 3.04 15.63 0.08
N MET A 46 2.32 14.51 0.21
CA MET A 46 2.36 13.68 1.43
C MET A 46 3.74 13.05 1.65
N ASN A 47 4.33 12.52 0.58
CA ASN A 47 5.61 11.85 0.63
C ASN A 47 6.76 12.80 0.99
N LEU A 48 6.76 14.02 0.46
CA LEU A 48 7.73 15.05 0.84
C LEU A 48 7.69 15.38 2.35
N ILE A 49 6.54 15.27 3.01
CA ILE A 49 6.45 15.44 4.47
C ILE A 49 7.17 14.30 5.19
N ALA A 50 6.97 13.06 4.73
CA ALA A 50 7.65 11.89 5.28
C ALA A 50 9.17 11.98 5.07
N LEU A 51 9.61 12.21 3.83
CA LEU A 51 11.04 12.34 3.49
C LEU A 51 11.74 13.46 4.27
N ARG A 52 11.07 14.61 4.48
CA ARG A 52 11.63 15.70 5.30
C ARG A 52 11.72 15.31 6.78
N SER A 53 10.74 14.57 7.30
CA SER A 53 10.77 14.06 8.66
C SER A 53 11.93 13.07 8.83
N ASP A 54 12.12 12.16 7.89
CA ASP A 54 13.20 11.18 7.90
C ASP A 54 14.58 11.85 7.79
N ALA A 55 14.74 12.81 6.87
CA ALA A 55 15.97 13.59 6.73
C ALA A 55 16.32 14.41 7.98
N ALA A 56 15.30 14.81 8.77
CA ALA A 56 15.48 15.50 10.04
C ALA A 56 15.65 14.54 11.24
N ASN A 57 15.70 13.23 11.01
CA ASN A 57 15.68 12.18 12.05
C ASN A 57 14.47 12.29 13.00
N LEU A 58 13.35 12.80 12.48
CA LEU A 58 12.06 12.89 13.16
C LEU A 58 11.12 11.73 12.79
N GLY A 59 11.55 10.87 11.85
CA GLY A 59 10.87 9.62 11.53
C GLY A 59 10.89 8.64 12.71
N GLY A 60 9.93 7.72 12.73
CA GLY A 60 9.95 6.61 13.68
C GLY A 60 11.12 5.66 13.39
N ILE A 61 11.65 5.02 14.43
CA ILE A 61 12.63 3.94 14.24
C ILE A 61 11.88 2.75 13.64
N ASN A 62 12.25 2.32 12.43
CA ASN A 62 11.78 1.07 11.88
C ASN A 62 12.35 -0.08 12.72
N GLN A 63 11.49 -0.68 13.53
CA GLN A 63 11.85 -1.79 14.41
C GLN A 63 11.27 -3.09 13.82
N PRO A 64 12.09 -3.89 13.11
CA PRO A 64 11.64 -5.19 12.63
C PRO A 64 11.29 -6.10 13.82
N LEU A 65 10.26 -6.92 13.64
CA LEU A 65 9.85 -7.91 14.64
C LEU A 65 10.72 -9.17 14.54
N GLU A 66 11.11 -9.70 15.69
CA GLU A 66 11.82 -10.98 15.83
C GLU A 66 11.00 -11.95 16.71
N PRO A 67 10.46 -13.05 16.17
CA PRO A 67 10.49 -13.43 14.76
C PRO A 67 9.58 -12.54 13.88
N PRO A 68 9.79 -12.49 12.56
CA PRO A 68 8.95 -11.72 11.64
C PRO A 68 7.46 -12.10 11.72
N ALA A 69 6.57 -11.10 11.62
CA ALA A 69 5.13 -11.29 11.74
C ALA A 69 4.53 -12.28 10.72
N VAL A 70 5.16 -12.43 9.55
CA VAL A 70 4.70 -13.35 8.49
C VAL A 70 4.57 -14.80 8.99
N GLY A 71 5.41 -15.21 9.95
CA GLY A 71 5.36 -16.56 10.54
C GLY A 71 4.13 -16.83 11.41
N ARG A 72 3.36 -15.78 11.74
CA ARG A 72 2.22 -15.82 12.66
C ARG A 72 0.89 -15.49 11.98
N LEU A 73 0.86 -15.32 10.66
CA LEU A 73 -0.38 -14.99 9.93
C LEU A 73 -1.50 -16.02 10.15
N GLY A 74 -1.14 -17.30 10.31
CA GLY A 74 -2.10 -18.38 10.60
C GLY A 74 -2.69 -18.35 12.02
N GLU A 75 -2.18 -17.50 12.91
CA GLU A 75 -2.74 -17.29 14.26
C GLU A 75 -3.96 -16.35 14.24
N LEU A 76 -4.19 -15.62 13.14
CA LEU A 76 -5.32 -14.70 13.02
C LEU A 76 -6.65 -15.46 12.97
N GLN A 77 -7.55 -15.14 13.89
CA GLN A 77 -8.91 -15.70 14.00
C GLN A 77 -10.00 -14.66 13.70
N VAL A 78 -9.65 -13.57 13.03
CA VAL A 78 -10.58 -12.50 12.67
C VAL A 78 -10.76 -12.48 11.15
N PRO A 79 -11.97 -12.21 10.64
CA PRO A 79 -12.18 -11.94 9.22
C PRO A 79 -11.18 -10.89 8.74
N THR A 80 -10.50 -11.15 7.63
CA THR A 80 -9.46 -10.27 7.12
C THR A 80 -9.69 -9.94 5.65
N LEU A 81 -9.65 -8.65 5.31
CA LEU A 81 -9.72 -8.20 3.93
C LEU A 81 -8.36 -7.71 3.46
N VAL A 82 -7.83 -8.33 2.40
CA VAL A 82 -6.58 -7.94 1.73
C VAL A 82 -6.94 -7.28 0.40
N ILE A 83 -6.58 -6.02 0.21
CA ILE A 83 -6.79 -5.28 -1.05
C ILE A 83 -5.43 -4.95 -1.66
N VAL A 84 -5.25 -5.30 -2.94
CA VAL A 84 -4.04 -4.95 -3.71
C VAL A 84 -4.41 -4.37 -5.07
N GLY A 85 -3.58 -3.49 -5.61
CA GLY A 85 -3.70 -3.04 -6.99
C GLY A 85 -3.18 -4.09 -7.98
N ALA A 86 -3.85 -4.27 -9.12
CA ALA A 86 -3.41 -5.21 -10.16
C ALA A 86 -2.04 -4.84 -10.79
N LEU A 87 -1.62 -3.58 -10.65
CA LEU A 87 -0.39 -3.02 -11.24
C LEU A 87 0.64 -2.64 -10.16
N ASP A 88 0.42 -3.09 -8.92
CA ASP A 88 1.33 -2.83 -7.80
C ASP A 88 2.70 -3.50 -8.01
N GLU A 89 3.65 -3.16 -7.14
CA GLU A 89 4.98 -3.75 -7.10
C GLU A 89 4.87 -5.28 -6.89
N PRO A 90 5.60 -6.10 -7.66
CA PRO A 90 5.54 -7.57 -7.56
C PRO A 90 5.60 -8.14 -6.14
N GLY A 91 6.46 -7.61 -5.27
CA GLY A 91 6.59 -8.02 -3.88
C GLY A 91 5.37 -7.66 -3.02
N VAL A 92 4.66 -6.58 -3.33
CA VAL A 92 3.38 -6.24 -2.68
C VAL A 92 2.28 -7.21 -3.10
N ILE A 93 2.22 -7.55 -4.39
CA ILE A 93 1.28 -8.55 -4.90
C ILE A 93 1.55 -9.91 -4.22
N GLU A 94 2.81 -10.35 -4.17
CA GLU A 94 3.21 -11.59 -3.51
C GLU A 94 2.91 -11.60 -2.01
N ALA A 95 3.11 -10.47 -1.33
CA ALA A 95 2.73 -10.32 0.08
C ALA A 95 1.21 -10.48 0.25
N GLY A 96 0.40 -9.86 -0.61
CA GLY A 96 -1.04 -10.00 -0.61
C GLY A 96 -1.50 -11.44 -0.87
N GLU A 97 -0.86 -12.14 -1.82
CA GLU A 97 -1.10 -13.58 -2.06
C GLU A 97 -0.76 -14.42 -0.83
N THR A 98 0.35 -14.11 -0.16
CA THR A 98 0.78 -14.85 1.03
C THR A 98 -0.20 -14.65 2.18
N MET A 99 -0.65 -13.41 2.44
CA MET A 99 -1.69 -13.14 3.42
C MET A 99 -2.98 -13.90 3.10
N ALA A 100 -3.43 -13.85 1.84
CA ALA A 100 -4.66 -14.53 1.42
C ALA A 100 -4.61 -16.06 1.55
N ARG A 101 -3.44 -16.67 1.35
CA ARG A 101 -3.27 -18.13 1.48
C ARG A 101 -3.09 -18.58 2.93
N THR A 102 -2.51 -17.75 3.79
CA THR A 102 -2.08 -18.16 5.13
C THR A 102 -3.07 -17.79 6.22
N ILE A 103 -3.82 -16.70 6.06
CA ILE A 103 -4.83 -16.26 7.03
C ILE A 103 -6.12 -17.08 6.80
N PRO A 104 -6.65 -17.79 7.82
CA PRO A 104 -7.79 -18.71 7.65
C PRO A 104 -9.04 -18.08 7.03
N GLU A 105 -9.37 -16.84 7.43
CA GLU A 105 -10.57 -16.12 7.01
C GLU A 105 -10.23 -14.89 6.14
N ALA A 106 -9.17 -14.99 5.33
CA ALA A 106 -8.82 -13.91 4.42
C ALA A 106 -9.64 -13.93 3.13
N ARG A 107 -10.20 -12.78 2.80
CA ARG A 107 -10.69 -12.45 1.46
C ARG A 107 -9.71 -11.50 0.80
N LYS A 108 -9.28 -11.83 -0.43
CA LYS A 108 -8.41 -10.97 -1.23
C LYS A 108 -9.17 -10.36 -2.40
N ILE A 109 -9.04 -9.05 -2.57
CA ILE A 109 -9.58 -8.30 -3.70
C ILE A 109 -8.43 -7.64 -4.45
N VAL A 110 -8.44 -7.78 -5.77
CA VAL A 110 -7.50 -7.11 -6.67
C VAL A 110 -8.25 -6.02 -7.42
N ILE A 111 -7.88 -4.76 -7.22
CA ILE A 111 -8.51 -3.63 -7.91
C ILE A 111 -7.81 -3.41 -9.26
N ALA A 112 -8.58 -3.48 -10.34
CA ALA A 112 -8.05 -3.41 -11.69
C ALA A 112 -7.59 -2.00 -12.07
N GLY A 113 -6.45 -1.91 -12.76
CA GLY A 113 -5.95 -0.64 -13.28
C GLY A 113 -5.38 0.31 -12.24
N THR A 114 -5.10 -0.15 -11.02
CA THR A 114 -4.45 0.62 -9.94
C THR A 114 -3.12 0.00 -9.55
N ALA A 115 -2.20 0.82 -9.04
CA ALA A 115 -0.97 0.40 -8.40
C ALA A 115 -1.14 0.47 -6.88
N HIS A 116 -0.21 1.10 -6.16
CA HIS A 116 -0.14 1.08 -4.70
C HIS A 116 -1.21 1.93 -4.00
N MET A 117 -1.96 2.76 -4.74
CA MET A 117 -2.96 3.68 -4.17
C MET A 117 -4.38 3.37 -4.66
N PRO A 118 -4.89 2.13 -4.56
CA PRO A 118 -6.22 1.78 -5.07
C PRO A 118 -7.34 2.62 -4.45
N ASN A 119 -7.18 3.02 -3.19
CA ASN A 119 -8.10 3.90 -2.47
C ASN A 119 -8.19 5.32 -3.05
N MET A 120 -7.14 5.81 -3.72
CA MET A 120 -7.12 7.13 -4.36
C MET A 120 -7.44 7.03 -5.85
N GLU A 121 -7.01 5.96 -6.51
CA GLU A 121 -7.19 5.75 -7.96
C GLU A 121 -8.61 5.27 -8.32
N ARG A 122 -9.23 4.45 -7.46
CA ARG A 122 -10.59 3.91 -7.63
C ARG A 122 -11.36 4.01 -6.30
N PRO A 123 -11.60 5.23 -5.79
CA PRO A 123 -12.19 5.43 -4.46
C PRO A 123 -13.56 4.77 -4.32
N ASP A 124 -14.42 4.82 -5.35
CA ASP A 124 -15.76 4.23 -5.29
C ASP A 124 -15.71 2.70 -5.15
N GLU A 125 -14.82 2.04 -5.90
CA GLU A 125 -14.65 0.58 -5.84
C GLU A 125 -14.01 0.16 -4.53
N PHE A 126 -12.95 0.85 -4.09
CA PHE A 126 -12.29 0.60 -2.81
C PHE A 126 -13.29 0.75 -1.65
N ASN A 127 -14.01 1.87 -1.59
CA ASN A 127 -14.97 2.15 -0.53
C ASN A 127 -16.12 1.14 -0.53
N ARG A 128 -16.64 0.74 -1.69
CA ARG A 128 -17.67 -0.30 -1.78
C ARG A 128 -17.19 -1.60 -1.16
N VAL A 129 -16.01 -2.07 -1.56
CA VAL A 129 -15.42 -3.34 -1.08
C VAL A 129 -15.18 -3.31 0.43
N VAL A 130 -14.64 -2.20 0.96
CA VAL A 130 -14.43 -2.04 2.41
C VAL A 130 -15.75 -2.00 3.17
N LEU A 131 -16.72 -1.20 2.72
CA LEU A 131 -18.01 -1.07 3.41
C LEU A 131 -18.85 -2.36 3.35
N GLU A 132 -18.75 -3.12 2.26
CA GLU A 132 -19.38 -4.44 2.14
C GLU A 132 -18.77 -5.43 3.13
N PHE A 133 -17.44 -5.50 3.23
CA PHE A 133 -16.76 -6.31 4.22
C PHE A 133 -17.15 -5.95 5.66
N LEU A 134 -17.20 -4.65 5.99
CA LEU A 134 -17.57 -4.22 7.34
C LEU A 134 -18.99 -4.63 7.71
N ARG A 135 -19.96 -4.51 6.78
CA ARG A 135 -21.34 -4.99 7.01
C ARG A 135 -21.41 -6.50 7.23
N GLU A 136 -20.71 -7.29 6.42
CA GLU A 136 -20.68 -8.75 6.58
C GLU A 136 -20.12 -9.17 7.95
N VAL A 137 -19.09 -8.47 8.43
CA VAL A 137 -18.49 -8.72 9.75
C VAL A 137 -19.46 -8.33 10.88
N GLU A 138 -20.15 -7.19 10.77
CA GLU A 138 -21.17 -6.76 11.74
C GLU A 138 -22.35 -7.74 11.82
N GLU A 139 -22.83 -8.21 10.68
CA GLU A 139 -23.91 -9.20 10.59
C GLU A 139 -23.50 -10.54 11.22
N SER A 140 -22.28 -11.01 10.93
CA SER A 140 -21.74 -12.26 11.49
C SER A 140 -21.58 -12.20 13.02
N ASN A 141 -21.22 -11.03 13.56
CA ASN A 141 -21.09 -10.81 15.00
C ASN A 141 -22.44 -10.71 15.73
N THR A 142 -23.53 -10.41 15.01
CA THR A 142 -24.88 -10.25 15.59
C THR A 142 -25.61 -11.60 15.70
N HIS A 143 -25.03 -12.69 15.18
CA HIS A 143 -25.63 -14.03 15.18
C HIS A 143 -24.92 -15.03 16.11
N LEU A 144 -24.04 -14.54 16.98
CA LEU A 144 -23.46 -15.24 18.14
C LEU A 144 -24.18 -14.82 19.42
#